data_AF-A0A7V1LPN0-F1
#
_entry.id   AF-A0A7V1LPN0-F1
#
_cell.length_a   1.000
_cell.length_b   1.000
_cell.length_c   1.000
_cell.angle_alpha   90.00
_cell.angle_beta   90.00
_cell.angle_gamma   90.00
#
_symmetry.space_group_name_H-M   'P 1'
#
loop_
_entity.id
_entity.type
_entity.pdbx_description
1 polymer ?
#
loop_
_entity_poly.entity_id
_entity_poly.type
_entity_poly.pdbx_seq_one_letter_code
_entity_poly.pdbx_strand_id
1 'polypeptide(L)'
;MKTIDPHYTGFYLEQPLGNNRFSWERRSVKKIWVPALVEGHPSQLKSGSRIVFSEWEEERECNHTGLEFFIFWNNNGVPVYFFDNHNHAFYFWHRSLNRGDFSPGL
;
A
#
# COMPACT_ATOMS: atom_id res chain seq x y z
N MET A 1 14.54 -8.87 -2.82
CA MET A 1 14.59 -7.42 -2.55
C MET A 1 14.71 -7.22 -1.05
N LYS A 2 15.33 -6.13 -0.59
CA LYS A 2 15.55 -5.86 0.84
C LYS A 2 14.32 -5.16 1.42
N THR A 3 13.78 -5.67 2.53
CA THR A 3 12.74 -4.97 3.30
C THR A 3 13.36 -3.76 4.00
N ILE A 4 12.76 -2.58 3.83
CA ILE A 4 13.27 -1.32 4.38
C ILE A 4 12.43 -0.78 5.54
N ASP A 5 11.33 -1.45 5.85
CA ASP A 5 10.48 -1.13 6.98
C ASP A 5 9.98 -2.44 7.61
N PRO A 6 10.30 -2.71 8.89
CA PRO A 6 9.90 -3.95 9.55
C PRO A 6 8.38 -4.08 9.70
N HIS A 7 7.61 -2.99 9.55
CA HIS A 7 6.15 -3.01 9.58
C HIS A 7 5.51 -3.28 8.21
N TYR A 8 6.27 -3.15 7.11
CA TYR A 8 5.79 -3.40 5.74
C TYR A 8 6.45 -4.65 5.14
N THR A 9 6.27 -5.79 5.78
CA THR A 9 6.72 -7.11 5.29
C THR A 9 5.69 -7.78 4.37
N GLY A 10 4.56 -7.13 4.15
CA GLY A 10 3.41 -7.70 3.46
C GLY A 10 2.55 -8.53 4.42
N PHE A 11 1.26 -8.21 4.51
CA PHE A 11 0.36 -8.87 5.46
C PHE A 11 -1.10 -8.76 5.00
N TYR A 12 -1.96 -9.60 5.58
CA TYR A 12 -3.40 -9.46 5.42
C TYR A 12 -3.98 -8.54 6.48
N LEU A 13 -4.82 -7.59 6.06
CA LEU A 13 -5.79 -6.97 6.95
C LEU A 13 -6.99 -7.90 7.03
N GLU A 14 -7.16 -8.58 8.17
CA GLU A 14 -8.21 -9.58 8.38
C GLU A 14 -9.42 -9.05 9.16
N GLN A 15 -9.27 -7.87 9.78
CA GLN A 15 -10.33 -7.21 10.55
C GLN A 15 -10.93 -6.04 9.74
N PRO A 16 -12.18 -5.62 10.00
CA PRO A 16 -12.83 -4.49 9.32
C PRO A 16 -12.24 -3.13 9.76
N LEU A 17 -10.99 -2.90 9.38
CA LEU A 17 -10.19 -1.73 9.68
C LEU A 17 -9.64 -1.13 8.38
N GLY A 18 -9.51 0.21 8.34
CA GLY A 18 -9.06 0.92 7.14
C GLY A 18 -9.85 0.51 5.90
N ASN A 19 -9.14 0.22 4.80
CA ASN A 19 -9.77 -0.21 3.54
C ASN A 19 -10.51 -1.55 3.62
N ASN A 20 -10.19 -2.40 4.60
CA ASN A 20 -10.89 -3.67 4.77
C ASN A 20 -12.29 -3.48 5.39
N ARG A 21 -12.62 -2.30 5.91
CA ARG A 21 -13.96 -1.98 6.45
C ARG A 21 -15.02 -1.78 5.36
N PHE A 22 -14.61 -1.38 4.15
CA PHE A 22 -15.53 -1.03 3.07
C PHE A 22 -16.41 -2.23 2.72
N SER A 23 -17.72 -1.96 2.69
CA SER A 23 -18.76 -2.96 2.40
C SER A 23 -18.61 -4.28 3.16
N TRP A 24 -17.98 -4.26 4.35
CA TRP A 24 -17.53 -5.46 5.06
C TRP A 24 -18.61 -6.54 5.14
N GLU A 25 -19.82 -6.20 5.59
CA GLU A 25 -20.90 -7.17 5.75
C GLU A 25 -21.41 -7.75 4.42
N ARG A 26 -21.33 -6.99 3.32
CA ARG A 26 -21.91 -7.36 2.01
C ARG A 26 -20.99 -8.23 1.16
N ARG A 27 -19.67 -8.05 1.29
CA ARG A 27 -18.67 -8.75 0.47
C ARG A 27 -18.29 -10.11 1.07
N SER A 28 -18.00 -11.07 0.21
CA SER A 28 -17.54 -12.42 0.58
C SER A 28 -16.06 -12.44 0.96
N VAL A 29 -15.23 -11.61 0.33
CA VAL A 29 -13.82 -11.43 0.70
C VAL A 29 -13.77 -10.73 2.06
N LYS A 30 -13.15 -11.35 3.07
CA LYS A 30 -13.02 -10.78 4.43
C LYS A 30 -11.58 -10.40 4.79
N LYS A 31 -10.68 -10.43 3.82
CA LYS A 31 -9.31 -9.95 4.01
C LYS A 31 -8.76 -9.37 2.74
N ILE A 32 -7.97 -8.32 2.88
CA ILE A 32 -7.24 -7.70 1.78
C ILE A 32 -5.75 -7.74 2.08
N TRP A 33 -4.94 -7.81 1.03
CA TRP A 33 -3.50 -7.84 1.12
C TRP A 33 -2.93 -6.42 1.11
N VAL A 34 -2.02 -6.14 2.04
CA VAL A 34 -1.15 -4.96 2.00
C VAL A 34 0.22 -5.43 1.48
N PRO A 35 0.68 -4.95 0.32
CA PRO A 35 2.00 -5.30 -0.22
C PRO A 35 3.17 -4.93 0.70
N ALA A 36 4.24 -5.71 0.62
CA ALA A 36 5.49 -5.38 1.31
C ALA A 36 6.16 -4.16 0.67
N LEU A 37 6.87 -3.37 1.47
CA LEU A 37 7.71 -2.27 1.00
C LEU A 37 9.15 -2.75 0.88
N VAL A 38 9.69 -2.65 -0.34
CA VAL A 38 11.03 -3.14 -0.66
C VAL A 38 11.86 -2.08 -1.34
N GLU A 39 13.18 -2.15 -1.15
CA GLU A 39 14.12 -1.35 -1.92
C GLU A 39 14.22 -1.91 -3.36
N GLY A 40 14.06 -1.04 -4.35
CA GLY A 40 14.08 -1.44 -5.76
C GLY A 40 14.05 -0.25 -6.74
N HIS A 41 14.05 -0.57 -8.04
CA HIS A 41 13.96 0.38 -9.14
C HIS A 41 12.54 0.33 -9.75
N PRO A 42 12.00 1.45 -10.29
CA PRO A 42 10.64 1.48 -10.86
C PRO A 42 10.41 0.48 -12.00
N SER A 43 11.46 0.09 -12.73
CA SER A 43 11.39 -0.95 -13.77
C SER A 43 11.03 -2.34 -13.23
N GLN A 44 11.05 -2.54 -11.91
CA GLN A 44 10.67 -3.79 -11.25
C GLN A 44 9.19 -3.79 -10.82
N LEU A 45 8.44 -2.72 -11.08
CA LEU A 45 7.00 -2.67 -10.82
C LEU A 45 6.28 -3.76 -11.61
N LYS A 46 5.45 -4.51 -10.89
CA LYS A 46 4.64 -5.60 -11.43
C LYS A 46 3.27 -5.58 -10.78
N SER A 47 2.26 -5.96 -11.54
CA SER A 47 0.94 -6.27 -11.00
C SER A 47 1.02 -7.50 -10.10
N GLY A 48 0.47 -7.39 -8.90
CA GLY A 48 0.28 -8.50 -7.99
C GLY A 48 -0.97 -9.30 -8.32
N SER A 49 -1.07 -10.50 -7.76
CA SER A 49 -2.23 -11.39 -7.94
C SER A 49 -3.19 -11.42 -6.74
N ARG A 50 -2.82 -10.77 -5.63
CA ARG A 50 -3.64 -10.74 -4.40
C ARG A 50 -4.63 -9.60 -4.44
N ILE A 51 -5.83 -9.83 -3.88
CA ILE A 51 -6.85 -8.80 -3.70
C ILE A 51 -6.35 -7.80 -2.66
N VAL A 52 -6.17 -6.54 -3.06
CA VAL A 52 -5.72 -5.43 -2.20
C VAL A 52 -6.86 -4.49 -1.82
N PHE A 53 -7.98 -4.56 -2.55
CA PHE A 53 -9.19 -3.80 -2.29
C PHE A 53 -10.41 -4.59 -2.77
N SER A 54 -11.50 -4.49 -2.03
CA SER A 54 -12.74 -5.21 -2.31
C SER A 54 -13.91 -4.40 -1.77
N GLU A 55 -14.86 -4.10 -2.64
CA GLU A 55 -16.03 -3.27 -2.34
C GLU A 55 -17.29 -3.82 -3.01
N TRP A 56 -18.46 -3.49 -2.46
CA TRP A 56 -19.74 -3.77 -3.07
C TRP A 56 -20.20 -2.55 -3.88
N GLU A 57 -20.17 -2.68 -5.20
CA GLU A 57 -20.53 -1.63 -6.15
C GLU A 57 -21.52 -2.20 -7.18
N GLU A 58 -22.51 -1.41 -7.61
CA GLU A 58 -23.45 -1.81 -8.67
C GLU A 58 -24.06 -3.22 -8.47
N GLU A 59 -24.49 -3.51 -7.23
CA GLU A 59 -25.12 -4.78 -6.85
C GLU A 59 -24.23 -6.03 -6.97
N ARG A 60 -22.90 -5.85 -7.01
CA ARG A 60 -21.94 -6.95 -7.00
C ARG A 60 -20.70 -6.63 -6.18
N GLU A 61 -19.94 -7.67 -5.85
CA GLU A 61 -18.62 -7.53 -5.25
C GLU A 61 -17.56 -7.31 -6.34
N CYS A 62 -16.82 -6.20 -6.22
CA CYS A 62 -15.72 -5.81 -7.10
C CYS A 62 -14.40 -6.01 -6.35
N ASN A 63 -13.53 -6.86 -6.90
CA ASN A 63 -12.22 -7.17 -6.32
C ASN A 63 -11.10 -6.62 -7.20
N HIS A 64 -10.17 -5.90 -6.58
CA HIS A 64 -9.05 -5.27 -7.26
C HIS A 64 -7.72 -5.85 -6.78
N THR A 65 -6.87 -6.18 -7.74
CA THR A 65 -5.46 -6.46 -7.51
C THR A 65 -4.64 -5.17 -7.64
N GLY A 66 -3.52 -5.11 -6.92
CA GLY A 66 -2.63 -3.96 -6.89
C GLY A 66 -1.22 -4.29 -7.37
N LEU A 67 -0.24 -3.62 -6.79
CA LEU A 67 1.17 -3.92 -6.99
C LEU A 67 1.58 -5.22 -6.26
N GLU A 68 2.53 -5.96 -6.83
CA GLU A 68 3.13 -7.13 -6.18
C GLU A 68 3.91 -6.70 -4.91
N PHE A 69 4.65 -5.61 -5.04
CA PHE A 69 5.41 -4.95 -3.99
C PHE A 69 5.28 -3.44 -4.11
N PHE A 70 5.26 -2.73 -2.99
CA PHE A 70 5.56 -1.31 -2.98
C PHE A 70 7.07 -1.11 -3.11
N ILE A 71 7.47 -0.11 -3.88
CA ILE A 71 8.90 0.14 -4.13
C ILE A 71 9.31 1.45 -3.46
N PHE A 72 10.36 1.38 -2.68
CA PHE A 72 11.17 2.53 -2.32
C PHE A 72 12.40 2.60 -3.22
N TRP A 73 12.61 3.76 -3.82
CA TRP A 73 13.74 4.05 -4.67
C TRP A 73 14.42 5.33 -4.22
N ASN A 74 15.72 5.26 -3.94
CA ASN A 74 16.53 6.45 -3.73
C ASN A 74 17.04 6.95 -5.08
N ASN A 75 16.43 8.02 -5.59
CA ASN A 75 16.80 8.66 -6.85
C ASN A 75 17.76 9.82 -6.59
N ASN A 76 19.07 9.58 -6.64
CA ASN A 76 20.11 10.60 -6.44
C ASN A 76 19.95 11.42 -5.14
N GLY A 77 19.62 10.75 -4.04
CA GLY A 77 19.39 11.38 -2.73
C GLY A 77 17.93 11.77 -2.48
N VAL A 78 17.06 11.68 -3.49
CA VAL A 78 15.62 11.96 -3.34
C VAL A 78 14.86 10.64 -3.05
N PRO A 79 14.20 10.51 -1.89
CA PRO A 79 13.39 9.33 -1.58
C PRO A 79 12.09 9.32 -2.40
N VAL A 80 11.87 8.27 -3.18
CA VAL A 80 10.67 8.08 -4.01
C VAL A 80 9.96 6.79 -3.62
N TYR A 81 8.64 6.83 -3.49
CA TYR A 81 7.79 5.69 -3.14
C TYR A 81 6.77 5.42 -4.25
N PHE A 82 6.62 4.15 -4.62
CA PHE A 82 5.61 3.66 -5.57
C PHE A 82 4.64 2.73 -4.84
N PHE A 83 3.37 3.12 -4.79
CA PHE A 83 2.28 2.47 -4.08
C PHE A 83 0.94 2.80 -4.75
N ASP A 84 -0.12 2.06 -4.45
CA ASP A 84 -1.40 2.09 -5.18
C ASP A 84 -2.58 2.64 -4.36
N ASN A 85 -2.34 3.22 -3.19
CA ASN A 85 -3.40 3.61 -2.25
C ASN A 85 -3.09 4.89 -1.43
N HIS A 86 -4.07 5.78 -1.32
CA HIS A 86 -3.96 7.09 -0.68
C HIS A 86 -3.62 7.05 0.83
N ASN A 87 -4.07 6.03 1.57
CA ASN A 87 -3.72 5.88 2.99
C ASN A 87 -2.21 5.64 3.18
N HIS A 88 -1.57 4.99 2.20
CA HIS A 88 -0.12 4.82 2.19
C HIS A 88 0.60 6.13 1.87
N ALA A 89 0.02 7.00 1.03
CA ALA A 89 0.57 8.34 0.81
C ALA A 89 0.68 9.10 2.13
N PHE A 90 -0.39 9.09 2.94
CA PHE A 90 -0.40 9.75 4.24
C PHE A 90 0.65 9.15 5.19
N TYR A 91 0.75 7.82 5.26
CA TYR A 91 1.77 7.14 6.08
C TYR A 91 3.19 7.50 5.66
N PHE A 92 3.53 7.42 4.37
CA PHE A 92 4.87 7.72 3.88
C PHE A 92 5.22 9.19 4.05
N TRP A 93 4.25 10.09 3.87
CA TRP A 93 4.45 11.51 4.09
C TRP A 93 4.80 11.81 5.56
N HIS A 94 4.03 11.26 6.50
CA HIS A 94 4.28 11.42 7.94
C HIS A 94 5.61 10.76 8.36
N ARG A 95 5.95 9.60 7.79
CA ARG A 95 7.23 8.92 8.02
C ARG A 95 8.41 9.80 7.58
N SER A 96 8.34 10.37 6.38
CA SER A 96 9.38 11.25 5.85
C SER A 96 9.51 12.54 6.67
N LEU A 97 8.38 13.09 7.15
CA LEU A 97 8.37 14.27 8.02
C LEU A 97 9.10 13.99 9.34
N ASN A 98 8.79 12.86 9.99
CA ASN A 98 9.42 12.46 11.25
C ASN A 98 10.91 12.12 11.12
N ARG A 99 11.36 11.80 9.90
CA ARG A 99 12.79 11.59 9.60
C ARG A 99 13.54 12.88 9.27
N GLY A 100 12.82 13.98 9.07
CA GLY A 100 13.41 15.24 8.61
C GLY A 100 13.79 15.23 7.13
N ASP A 101 13.18 14.34 6.33
CA ASP A 101 13.46 14.25 4.88
C ASP A 101 12.94 15.50 4.13
N PHE A 102 11.99 16.23 4.72
CA PHE A 102 11.48 17.51 4.24
C PHE A 102 10.84 18.31 5.39
N SER A 103 10.57 19.59 5.17
CA SER A 103 9.83 20.46 6.09
C SER A 103 8.40 20.70 5.59
N PRO A 104 7.40 20.84 6.47
CA PRO A 104 6.06 21.26 6.06
C PRO A 104 6.14 22.53 5.22
N GLY A 105 5.31 22.61 4.17
CA GLY A 105 5.13 23.86 3.45
C GLY A 105 4.61 24.96 4.38
N LEU A 106 4.98 26.20 4.08
CA LEU A 106 4.45 27.40 4.75
C LEU A 106 2.94 27.53 4.53
#